data_AF-A0A7C5WLU2-F1
#
_entry.id   AF-A0A7C5WLU2-F1
#
_cell.length_a   1.000
_cell.length_b   1.000
_cell.length_c   1.000
_cell.angle_alpha   90.00
_cell.angle_beta   90.00
_cell.angle_gamma   90.00
#
_symmetry.space_group_name_H-M   'P 1'
#
loop_
_entity.id
_entity.type
_entity.pdbx_description
1 polymer ?
#
loop_
_entity_poly.entity_id
_entity_poly.type
_entity_poly.pdbx_seq_one_letter_code
_entity_poly.pdbx_strand_id
1 'polypeptide(L)'
;MMGPFVPDIITDQLNLIVGFLTGLGFGFLLEQAGFSSSRKLTGLFYGTDFTVLRVFFTAGITAVFGVIILTSLGLLDRNVIYVNPTFLYPAIVGGAIMGVGFVVGGFCPGTAFCGSAIGKIDAMFFVLGGLLGVFLFAEVFPAISGFYRSGAFGELTLDNLLNINAGLIALGFTVVAVAAFVITARIEKSVNPDAPVYSFPTKSHTAFALAAIALGVAVSVIPDRQTRLLERATSVAYQQQHPVERIDPQDLALRILDRDSNIQLIDVRPEAEPGDRLPGALNIAVEDMFGKGWEHELAATKKKIFYADDEKQAVEAATLAKILGYRNIAVLEGGLGRFKAEVLEVPAPDHPLSFEEQAVYDFRLASAERLKKLIAEGGNKTAKKRKVKKVQGGCGL
;
A
#
# COMPACT_ATOMS: atom_id res chain seq x y z
N MET A 1 -15.81 -5.42 -8.22
CA MET A 1 -15.60 -5.64 -6.77
C MET A 1 -14.68 -6.85 -6.66
N MET A 2 -13.40 -6.66 -6.36
CA MET A 2 -12.43 -7.76 -6.29
C MET A 2 -11.94 -7.83 -4.85
N GLY A 3 -12.20 -8.91 -4.13
CA GLY A 3 -11.58 -9.10 -2.81
C GLY A 3 -10.05 -9.01 -2.91
N PRO A 4 -9.35 -8.53 -1.88
CA PRO A 4 -7.89 -8.41 -1.91
C PRO A 4 -7.18 -9.76 -1.78
N PHE A 5 -7.93 -10.86 -1.75
CA PHE A 5 -7.42 -12.22 -1.89
C PHE A 5 -7.34 -12.57 -3.37
N VAL A 6 -6.13 -12.58 -3.91
CA VAL A 6 -5.72 -13.13 -5.22
C VAL A 6 -6.79 -13.03 -6.33
N PRO A 7 -6.69 -12.06 -7.25
CA PRO A 7 -7.72 -11.76 -8.24
C PRO A 7 -8.05 -12.89 -9.23
N ASP A 8 -7.32 -14.00 -9.21
CA ASP A 8 -7.48 -15.13 -10.13
C ASP A 8 -8.14 -16.38 -9.52
N ILE A 9 -8.45 -16.39 -8.22
CA ILE A 9 -8.99 -17.59 -7.54
C ILE A 9 -10.50 -17.50 -7.30
N ILE A 10 -11.06 -16.29 -7.14
CA ILE A 10 -12.44 -16.07 -6.69
C ILE A 10 -13.26 -15.37 -7.79
N THR A 11 -14.20 -16.08 -8.40
CA THR A 11 -15.16 -15.52 -9.36
C THR A 11 -16.08 -14.49 -8.68
N ASP A 12 -16.63 -13.54 -9.44
CA ASP A 12 -17.51 -12.49 -8.92
C ASP A 12 -18.72 -13.04 -8.14
N GLN A 13 -19.24 -14.19 -8.57
CA GLN A 13 -20.34 -14.88 -7.88
C GLN A 13 -19.91 -15.42 -6.51
N LEU A 14 -18.68 -15.96 -6.42
CA LEU A 14 -18.12 -16.44 -5.15
C LEU A 14 -17.85 -15.27 -4.20
N ASN A 15 -17.43 -14.10 -4.70
CA ASN A 15 -17.27 -12.88 -3.89
C ASN A 15 -18.58 -12.47 -3.20
N LEU A 16 -19.71 -12.53 -3.90
CA LEU A 16 -21.03 -12.21 -3.33
C LEU A 16 -21.43 -13.20 -2.24
N ILE A 17 -21.18 -14.49 -2.46
CA ILE A 17 -21.47 -15.55 -1.48
C ILE A 17 -20.58 -15.37 -0.24
N VAL A 18 -19.29 -15.14 -0.41
CA VAL A 18 -18.35 -14.87 0.69
C VAL A 18 -18.77 -13.61 1.44
N GLY A 19 -19.13 -12.53 0.75
CA GLY A 19 -19.63 -11.30 1.37
C GLY A 19 -20.90 -11.53 2.20
N PHE A 20 -21.86 -12.30 1.67
CA PHE A 20 -23.07 -12.66 2.37
C PHE A 20 -22.80 -13.50 3.63
N LEU A 21 -21.98 -14.56 3.52
CA LEU A 21 -21.58 -15.39 4.66
C LEU A 21 -20.78 -14.60 5.70
N THR A 22 -19.89 -13.70 5.26
CA THR A 22 -19.15 -12.82 6.16
C THR A 22 -20.09 -11.87 6.89
N GLY A 23 -21.09 -11.31 6.20
CA GLY A 23 -22.12 -10.47 6.81
C GLY A 23 -22.97 -11.19 7.85
N LEU A 24 -23.39 -12.43 7.56
CA LEU A 24 -24.08 -13.28 8.52
C LEU A 24 -23.21 -13.58 9.75
N GLY A 25 -21.94 -13.94 9.54
CA GLY A 25 -20.99 -14.19 10.62
C GLY A 25 -20.73 -12.95 11.47
N PHE A 26 -20.58 -11.79 10.84
CA PHE A 26 -20.41 -10.51 11.53
C PHE A 26 -21.65 -10.17 12.37
N GLY A 27 -22.85 -10.30 11.82
CA GLY A 27 -24.10 -10.07 12.54
C GLY A 27 -24.28 -11.01 13.74
N PHE A 28 -23.96 -12.30 13.57
CA PHE A 28 -23.98 -13.28 14.65
C PHE A 28 -23.03 -12.91 15.79
N LEU A 29 -21.79 -12.49 15.47
CA LEU A 29 -20.81 -12.06 16.48
C LEU A 29 -21.23 -10.78 17.20
N LEU A 30 -21.82 -9.81 16.49
CA LEU A 30 -22.35 -8.59 17.11
C LEU A 30 -23.47 -8.90 18.10
N GLU A 31 -24.35 -9.85 17.77
CA GLU A 31 -25.42 -10.26 18.68
C GLU A 31 -24.90 -11.03 19.89
N GLN A 32 -23.95 -11.94 19.69
CA GLN A 32 -23.29 -12.66 20.79
C GLN A 32 -22.55 -11.71 21.75
N ALA A 33 -21.96 -10.63 21.22
CA ALA A 33 -21.38 -9.56 22.05
C ALA A 33 -22.42 -8.72 22.80
N GLY A 34 -23.72 -8.86 22.47
CA GLY A 34 -24.83 -8.10 23.04
C GLY A 34 -24.97 -6.68 22.49
N PHE A 35 -24.37 -6.40 21.33
CA PHE A 35 -24.41 -5.07 20.72
C PHE A 35 -25.75 -4.73 20.07
N SER A 36 -26.73 -5.64 20.04
CA SER A 36 -28.10 -5.26 19.73
C SER A 36 -28.78 -4.47 20.85
N SER A 37 -28.19 -4.37 22.05
CA SER A 37 -28.80 -3.66 23.18
C SER A 37 -28.34 -2.21 23.24
N SER A 38 -29.28 -1.27 23.10
CA SER A 38 -29.04 0.17 23.26
C SER A 38 -28.45 0.50 24.63
N ARG A 39 -28.90 -0.19 25.69
CA ARG A 39 -28.39 -0.01 27.07
C ARG A 39 -26.91 -0.36 27.23
N LYS A 40 -26.43 -1.39 26.52
CA LYS A 40 -25.01 -1.76 26.56
C LYS A 40 -24.15 -0.73 25.82
N LEU A 41 -24.65 -0.20 24.71
CA LEU A 41 -23.96 0.80 23.91
C LEU A 41 -23.89 2.16 24.61
N THR A 42 -25.00 2.61 25.22
CA THR A 42 -25.02 3.85 26.00
C THR A 42 -24.26 3.73 27.32
N GLY A 43 -24.18 2.52 27.89
CA GLY A 43 -23.39 2.23 29.09
C GLY A 43 -21.92 2.60 29.00
N LEU A 44 -21.35 2.69 27.79
CA LEU A 44 -20.01 3.21 27.54
C LEU A 44 -19.89 4.70 27.92
N PHE A 45 -20.88 5.51 27.58
CA PHE A 45 -20.88 6.95 27.86
C PHE A 45 -21.20 7.25 29.33
N TYR A 46 -21.99 6.40 29.97
CA TYR A 46 -22.31 6.50 31.40
C TYR A 46 -21.23 5.86 32.30
N GLY A 47 -20.20 5.22 31.72
CA GLY A 47 -19.12 4.58 32.48
C GLY A 47 -19.54 3.32 33.25
N THR A 48 -20.70 2.75 32.91
CA THR A 48 -21.26 1.57 33.59
C THR A 48 -20.85 0.25 32.93
N ASP A 49 -20.56 0.27 31.61
CA ASP A 49 -20.16 -0.89 30.82
C ASP A 49 -19.20 -0.48 29.67
N PHE A 50 -17.94 -0.89 29.77
CA PHE A 50 -16.88 -0.66 28.77
C PHE A 50 -16.67 -1.84 27.81
N THR A 51 -17.60 -2.79 27.74
CA THR A 51 -17.51 -3.97 26.83
C THR A 51 -17.31 -3.54 25.38
N VAL A 52 -18.02 -2.50 24.93
CA VAL A 52 -17.91 -1.94 23.57
C VAL A 52 -16.46 -1.55 23.26
N LEU A 53 -15.85 -0.72 24.12
CA LEU A 53 -14.48 -0.27 23.96
C LEU A 53 -13.53 -1.46 23.87
N ARG A 54 -13.68 -2.46 24.74
CA ARG A 54 -12.81 -3.64 24.77
C ARG A 54 -12.86 -4.45 23.48
N VAL A 55 -14.05 -4.75 22.98
CA VAL A 55 -14.23 -5.54 21.75
C VAL A 55 -13.70 -4.79 20.53
N PHE A 56 -13.93 -3.47 20.42
CA PHE A 56 -13.42 -2.71 19.27
C PHE A 56 -11.89 -2.61 19.26
N PHE A 57 -11.25 -2.40 20.41
CA PHE A 57 -9.79 -2.40 20.49
C PHE A 57 -9.20 -3.79 20.21
N THR A 58 -9.77 -4.87 20.75
CA THR A 58 -9.26 -6.22 20.45
C THR A 58 -9.44 -6.57 18.98
N ALA A 59 -10.62 -6.31 18.40
CA ALA A 59 -10.87 -6.51 16.97
C ALA A 59 -9.93 -5.67 16.10
N GLY A 60 -9.67 -4.41 16.48
CA GLY A 60 -8.73 -3.53 15.80
C GLY A 60 -7.29 -4.06 15.85
N ILE A 61 -6.82 -4.49 17.02
CA ILE A 61 -5.49 -5.10 17.17
C ILE A 61 -5.36 -6.36 16.31
N THR A 62 -6.37 -7.25 16.36
CA THR A 62 -6.40 -8.47 15.55
C THR A 62 -6.37 -8.14 14.05
N ALA A 63 -7.11 -7.13 13.61
CA ALA A 63 -7.11 -6.69 12.21
C ALA A 63 -5.75 -6.13 11.79
N VAL A 64 -5.13 -5.26 12.61
CA VAL A 64 -3.80 -4.69 12.31
C VAL A 64 -2.74 -5.79 12.21
N PHE A 65 -2.67 -6.71 13.18
CA PHE A 65 -1.75 -7.84 13.10
C PHE A 65 -2.06 -8.75 11.91
N GLY A 66 -3.33 -9.05 11.66
CA GLY A 66 -3.75 -9.86 10.51
C GLY A 66 -3.30 -9.26 9.18
N VAL A 67 -3.50 -7.95 8.99
CA VAL A 67 -3.06 -7.24 7.77
C VAL A 67 -1.54 -7.29 7.63
N ILE A 68 -0.77 -7.02 8.68
CA ILE A 68 0.71 -7.03 8.61
C ILE A 68 1.22 -8.44 8.33
N ILE A 69 0.69 -9.47 9.01
CA ILE A 69 1.12 -10.85 8.81
C ILE A 69 0.78 -11.30 7.38
N LEU A 70 -0.45 -11.08 6.91
CA LEU A 70 -0.87 -11.45 5.55
C LEU A 70 -0.07 -10.70 4.48
N THR A 71 0.29 -9.43 4.73
CA THR A 71 1.15 -8.65 3.82
C THR A 71 2.57 -9.20 3.81
N SER A 72 3.13 -9.54 4.98
CA SER A 72 4.48 -10.12 5.08
C SER A 72 4.58 -11.50 4.42
N LEU A 73 3.52 -12.29 4.48
CA LEU A 73 3.40 -13.58 3.78
C LEU A 73 3.12 -13.44 2.28
N GLY A 74 2.85 -12.22 1.80
CA GLY A 74 2.54 -11.95 0.39
C GLY A 74 1.15 -12.38 -0.05
N LEU A 75 0.25 -12.70 0.89
CA LEU A 75 -1.15 -13.08 0.62
C LEU A 75 -2.05 -11.85 0.41
N LEU A 76 -1.64 -10.69 0.91
CA LEU A 76 -2.36 -9.43 0.83
C LEU A 76 -1.49 -8.35 0.18
N ASP A 77 -2.02 -7.69 -0.85
CA ASP A 77 -1.34 -6.55 -1.50
C ASP A 77 -1.83 -5.23 -0.90
N ARG A 78 -0.95 -4.56 -0.16
CA ARG A 78 -1.25 -3.30 0.52
C ARG A 78 -1.61 -2.17 -0.47
N ASN A 79 -1.08 -2.22 -1.69
CA ASN A 79 -1.31 -1.17 -2.68
C ASN A 79 -2.73 -1.17 -3.27
N VAL A 80 -3.42 -2.30 -3.15
CA VAL A 80 -4.79 -2.49 -3.63
C VAL A 80 -5.82 -2.11 -2.58
N ILE A 81 -5.41 -2.05 -1.31
CA ILE A 81 -6.27 -1.64 -0.19
C ILE A 81 -6.62 -0.16 -0.37
N TYR A 82 -7.92 0.12 -0.42
CA TYR A 82 -8.42 1.47 -0.44
C TYR A 82 -8.31 2.09 0.95
N VAL A 83 -7.53 3.16 1.05
CA VAL A 83 -7.44 4.01 2.23
C VAL A 83 -8.25 5.25 1.94
N ASN A 84 -9.24 5.54 2.77
CA ASN A 84 -10.07 6.72 2.59
C ASN A 84 -9.21 7.99 2.71
N PRO A 85 -9.32 8.94 1.77
CA PRO A 85 -8.58 10.19 1.86
C PRO A 85 -9.02 11.00 3.08
N THR A 86 -8.06 11.62 3.75
CA THR A 86 -8.29 12.35 4.99
C THR A 86 -8.75 13.78 4.68
N PHE A 87 -10.05 14.04 4.85
CA PHE A 87 -10.62 15.39 4.87
C PHE A 87 -10.80 15.85 6.31
N LEU A 88 -9.82 16.60 6.83
CA LEU A 88 -9.72 16.84 8.29
C LEU A 88 -10.93 17.58 8.86
N TYR A 89 -11.30 18.73 8.28
CA TYR A 89 -12.41 19.55 8.80
C TYR A 89 -13.78 18.86 8.64
N PRO A 90 -14.12 18.30 7.47
CA PRO A 90 -15.36 17.54 7.32
C PRO A 90 -15.43 16.31 8.22
N ALA A 91 -14.30 15.61 8.44
CA ALA A 91 -14.25 14.46 9.32
C ALA A 91 -14.52 14.82 10.79
N ILE A 92 -13.99 15.95 11.28
CA ILE A 92 -14.25 16.42 12.65
C ILE A 92 -15.74 16.76 12.82
N VAL A 93 -16.30 17.57 11.90
CA VAL A 93 -17.71 17.98 11.97
C VAL A 93 -18.64 16.78 11.81
N GLY A 94 -18.38 15.92 10.82
CA GLY A 94 -19.15 14.70 10.60
C GLY A 94 -19.05 13.73 11.78
N GLY A 95 -17.85 13.58 12.36
CA GLY A 95 -17.62 12.76 13.55
C GLY A 95 -18.39 13.27 14.78
N ALA A 96 -18.45 14.60 14.98
CA ALA A 96 -19.23 15.19 16.05
C ALA A 96 -20.74 14.95 15.88
N ILE A 97 -21.28 15.16 14.67
CA ILE A 97 -22.69 14.90 14.35
C ILE A 97 -23.03 13.42 14.55
N MET A 98 -22.18 12.52 14.04
CA MET A 98 -22.33 11.08 14.24
C MET A 98 -22.25 10.68 15.71
N GLY A 99 -21.38 11.31 16.50
CA GLY A 99 -21.26 11.09 17.94
C GLY A 99 -22.54 11.48 18.69
N VAL A 100 -23.11 12.65 18.40
CA VAL A 100 -24.40 13.08 18.97
C VAL A 100 -25.51 12.10 18.59
N GLY A 101 -25.56 11.69 17.31
CA GLY A 101 -26.52 10.69 16.85
C GLY A 101 -26.38 9.35 17.61
N PHE A 102 -25.16 8.91 17.88
CA PHE A 102 -24.92 7.68 18.63
C PHE A 102 -25.37 7.78 20.10
N VAL A 103 -25.13 8.92 20.76
CA VAL A 103 -25.57 9.14 22.15
C VAL A 103 -27.09 9.20 22.25
N VAL A 104 -27.75 9.91 21.33
CA VAL A 104 -29.22 10.06 21.32
C VAL A 104 -29.91 8.76 20.92
N GLY A 105 -29.40 8.08 19.89
CA GLY A 105 -30.01 6.88 19.34
C GLY A 105 -29.64 5.59 20.07
N GLY A 106 -28.53 5.57 20.80
CA GLY A 106 -28.04 4.38 21.50
C GLY A 106 -27.58 3.24 20.57
N PHE A 107 -27.43 3.50 19.27
CA PHE A 107 -26.97 2.53 18.27
C PHE A 107 -25.93 3.12 17.33
N CYS A 108 -24.94 2.32 16.95
CA CYS A 108 -24.07 2.65 15.82
C CYS A 108 -24.67 2.03 14.54
N PRO A 109 -24.30 2.51 13.34
CA PRO A 109 -24.97 2.10 12.11
C PRO A 109 -25.03 0.57 11.92
N GLY A 110 -23.93 -0.14 12.19
CA GLY A 110 -23.88 -1.60 12.06
C GLY A 110 -24.72 -2.33 13.12
N THR A 111 -24.72 -1.85 14.37
CA THR A 111 -25.48 -2.50 15.45
C THR A 111 -26.97 -2.21 15.37
N ALA A 112 -27.37 -1.09 14.77
CA ALA A 112 -28.76 -0.76 14.49
C ALA A 112 -29.40 -1.80 13.54
N PHE A 113 -28.69 -2.22 12.50
CA PHE A 113 -29.18 -3.28 11.60
C PHE A 113 -29.33 -4.62 12.34
N CYS A 114 -28.36 -5.01 13.17
CA CYS A 114 -28.48 -6.20 14.00
C CYS A 114 -29.67 -6.11 14.97
N GLY A 115 -29.83 -4.98 15.68
CA GLY A 115 -30.97 -4.73 16.57
C GLY A 115 -32.31 -4.78 15.84
N SER A 116 -32.39 -4.20 14.64
CA SER A 116 -33.61 -4.22 13.82
C SER A 116 -33.97 -5.65 13.39
N ALA A 117 -32.99 -6.50 13.07
CA ALA A 117 -33.21 -7.89 12.68
C ALA A 117 -33.75 -8.76 13.84
N ILE A 118 -33.46 -8.37 15.09
CA ILE A 118 -33.97 -9.04 16.31
C ILE A 118 -35.38 -8.55 16.69
N GLY A 119 -35.88 -7.50 16.03
CA GLY A 119 -37.20 -6.94 16.30
C GLY A 119 -37.20 -5.77 17.31
N LYS A 120 -36.05 -5.15 17.56
CA LYS A 120 -35.96 -4.01 18.48
C LYS A 120 -36.49 -2.72 17.83
N ILE A 121 -37.53 -2.17 18.43
CA ILE A 121 -38.26 -1.00 17.90
C ILE A 121 -37.37 0.25 17.91
N ASP A 122 -36.58 0.46 18.97
CA ASP A 122 -35.62 1.56 19.08
C ASP A 122 -34.58 1.51 17.93
N ALA A 123 -34.09 0.31 17.60
CA ALA A 123 -33.17 0.13 16.48
C ALA A 123 -33.82 0.42 15.12
N MET A 124 -35.09 0.04 14.92
CA MET A 124 -35.82 0.31 13.68
C MET A 124 -36.01 1.81 13.44
N PHE A 125 -36.40 2.56 14.47
CA PHE A 125 -36.50 4.03 14.37
C PHE A 125 -35.14 4.67 14.09
N PHE A 126 -34.06 4.14 14.68
CA PHE A 126 -32.71 4.62 14.39
C PHE A 126 -32.30 4.37 12.93
N VAL A 127 -32.55 3.18 12.39
CA VAL A 127 -32.29 2.86 10.97
C VAL A 127 -33.09 3.79 10.06
N LEU A 128 -34.38 4.00 10.35
CA LEU A 128 -35.24 4.85 9.54
C LEU A 128 -34.82 6.32 9.59
N GLY A 129 -34.43 6.82 10.78
CA GLY A 129 -33.83 8.14 10.94
C GLY A 129 -32.49 8.28 10.21
N GLY A 130 -31.65 7.24 10.22
CA GLY A 130 -30.41 7.19 9.47
C GLY A 130 -30.63 7.24 7.95
N LEU A 131 -31.60 6.49 7.43
CA LEU A 131 -31.97 6.51 6.01
C LEU A 131 -32.49 7.90 5.58
N LEU A 132 -33.36 8.51 6.39
CA LEU A 132 -33.83 9.88 6.16
C LEU A 132 -32.66 10.89 6.22
N GLY A 133 -31.73 10.71 7.15
CA GLY A 133 -30.53 11.54 7.26
C GLY A 133 -29.63 11.46 6.02
N VAL A 134 -29.43 10.25 5.47
CA VAL A 134 -28.68 10.06 4.22
C VAL A 134 -29.38 10.73 3.04
N PHE A 135 -30.71 10.61 2.96
CA PHE A 135 -31.50 11.25 1.91
C PHE A 135 -31.41 12.79 1.99
N LEU A 136 -31.60 13.36 3.18
CA LEU A 136 -31.46 14.80 3.41
C LEU A 136 -30.04 15.28 3.12
N PHE A 137 -29.03 14.51 3.52
CA PHE A 137 -27.64 14.83 3.24
C PHE A 137 -27.37 14.86 1.72
N ALA A 138 -27.93 13.91 0.95
CA ALA A 138 -27.77 13.89 -0.51
C ALA A 138 -28.32 15.16 -1.18
N GLU A 139 -29.45 15.69 -0.70
CA GLU A 139 -30.05 16.92 -1.22
C GLU A 139 -29.29 18.18 -0.79
N VAL A 140 -28.75 18.19 0.43
CA VAL A 140 -27.95 19.31 0.96
C VAL A 140 -26.51 19.29 0.42
N PHE A 141 -26.02 18.14 -0.04
CA PHE A 141 -24.65 17.93 -0.50
C PHE A 141 -24.16 18.94 -1.55
N PRO A 142 -24.93 19.30 -2.59
CA PRO A 142 -24.51 20.31 -3.57
C PRO A 142 -24.14 21.65 -2.91
N ALA A 143 -24.90 22.08 -1.90
CA ALA A 143 -24.69 23.34 -1.19
C ALA A 143 -23.46 23.30 -0.25
N ILE A 144 -23.14 22.15 0.34
CA ILE A 144 -22.02 21.98 1.26
C ILE A 144 -20.76 21.38 0.60
N SER A 145 -20.81 21.11 -0.71
CA SER A 145 -19.75 20.43 -1.45
C SER A 145 -18.37 21.12 -1.36
N GLY A 146 -18.37 22.46 -1.32
CA GLY A 146 -17.16 23.27 -1.12
C GLY A 146 -16.50 23.04 0.24
N PHE A 147 -17.31 22.91 1.30
CA PHE A 147 -16.81 22.56 2.63
C PHE A 147 -16.41 21.09 2.72
N TYR A 148 -17.21 20.18 2.15
CA TYR A 148 -16.96 18.74 2.19
C TYR A 148 -15.64 18.32 1.52
N ARG A 149 -15.20 19.06 0.49
CA ARG A 149 -13.93 18.81 -0.20
C ARG A 149 -12.76 19.61 0.37
N SER A 150 -12.97 20.38 1.43
CA SER A 150 -11.93 21.20 2.05
C SER A 150 -10.95 20.35 2.88
N GLY A 151 -9.67 20.74 2.87
CA GLY A 151 -8.64 20.10 3.70
C GLY A 151 -8.29 18.67 3.29
N ALA A 152 -8.15 18.41 1.98
CA ALA A 152 -7.73 17.11 1.46
C ALA A 152 -6.23 16.87 1.74
N PHE A 153 -5.92 16.01 2.71
CA PHE A 153 -4.55 15.57 3.00
C PHE A 153 -4.14 14.31 2.21
N GLY A 154 -4.99 13.86 1.29
CA GLY A 154 -4.78 12.63 0.51
C GLY A 154 -4.88 11.38 1.38
N GLU A 155 -4.28 10.29 0.90
CA GLU A 155 -4.28 8.98 1.55
C GLU A 155 -3.19 8.94 2.62
N LEU A 156 -3.44 9.58 3.75
CA LEU A 156 -2.49 9.65 4.84
C LEU A 156 -2.61 8.41 5.73
N THR A 157 -1.55 7.63 5.81
CA THR A 157 -1.43 6.52 6.76
C THR A 157 -0.41 6.89 7.85
N LEU A 158 -0.59 6.33 9.05
CA LEU A 158 0.26 6.65 10.21
C LEU A 158 1.75 6.33 9.98
N ASP A 159 2.03 5.29 9.19
CA ASP A 159 3.38 4.90 8.80
C ASP A 159 4.03 5.93 7.88
N ASN A 160 3.29 6.46 6.91
CA ASN A 160 3.78 7.50 6.01
C ASN A 160 3.96 8.85 6.73
N LEU A 161 3.07 9.18 7.68
CA LEU A 161 3.15 10.44 8.43
C LEU A 161 4.31 10.45 9.42
N LEU A 162 4.50 9.36 10.17
CA LEU A 162 5.55 9.27 11.19
C LEU A 162 6.88 8.77 10.62
N ASN A 163 6.88 8.24 9.39
CA ASN A 163 8.01 7.54 8.76
C ASN A 163 8.55 6.39 9.63
N ILE A 164 7.63 5.64 10.25
CA ILE A 164 7.92 4.53 11.18
C ILE A 164 7.37 3.24 10.60
N ASN A 165 8.09 2.12 10.84
CA ASN A 165 7.63 0.77 10.49
C ASN A 165 6.21 0.49 11.03
N ALA A 166 5.32 -0.02 10.16
CA ALA A 166 3.95 -0.42 10.49
C ALA A 166 3.88 -1.37 11.70
N GLY A 167 4.88 -2.24 11.89
CA GLY A 167 4.96 -3.12 13.06
C GLY A 167 5.16 -2.36 14.39
N LEU A 168 5.90 -1.25 14.39
CA LEU A 168 6.05 -0.41 15.58
C LEU A 168 4.76 0.35 15.90
N ILE A 169 4.01 0.76 14.87
CA ILE A 169 2.68 1.36 15.04
C ILE A 169 1.70 0.33 15.63
N ALA A 170 1.74 -0.92 15.17
CA ALA A 170 0.95 -2.00 15.74
C ALA A 170 1.28 -2.26 17.22
N LEU A 171 2.57 -2.24 17.57
CA LEU A 171 3.02 -2.31 18.96
C LEU A 171 2.48 -1.14 19.78
N GLY A 172 2.65 0.10 19.30
CA GLY A 172 2.16 1.31 19.98
C GLY A 172 0.64 1.26 20.21
N PHE A 173 -0.12 0.86 19.18
CA PHE A 173 -1.57 0.68 19.29
C PHE A 173 -1.95 -0.39 20.31
N THR A 174 -1.18 -1.49 20.38
CA THR A 174 -1.37 -2.55 21.39
C THR A 174 -1.15 -2.03 22.80
N VAL A 175 -0.10 -1.22 23.02
CA VAL A 175 0.18 -0.58 24.32
C VAL A 175 -0.96 0.36 24.73
N VAL A 176 -1.44 1.18 23.79
CA VAL A 176 -2.59 2.09 24.02
C VAL A 176 -3.85 1.30 24.39
N ALA A 177 -4.14 0.20 23.68
CA ALA A 177 -5.29 -0.65 23.98
C ALA A 177 -5.19 -1.29 25.38
N VAL A 178 -4.03 -1.82 25.76
CA VAL A 178 -3.80 -2.39 27.09
C VAL A 178 -3.97 -1.31 28.17
N ALA A 179 -3.43 -0.11 27.95
CA ALA A 179 -3.61 1.02 28.86
C ALA A 179 -5.10 1.40 29.00
N ALA A 180 -5.84 1.47 27.89
CA ALA A 180 -7.27 1.73 27.89
C ALA A 180 -8.05 0.66 28.67
N PHE A 181 -7.67 -0.62 28.58
CA PHE A 181 -8.34 -1.69 29.33
C PHE A 181 -8.10 -1.57 30.83
N VAL A 182 -6.87 -1.20 31.23
CA VAL A 182 -6.54 -0.97 32.63
C VAL A 182 -7.29 0.26 33.19
N ILE A 183 -7.35 1.36 32.43
CA ILE A 183 -8.05 2.58 32.83
C ILE A 183 -9.56 2.33 32.95
N THR A 184 -10.18 1.75 31.92
CA THR A 184 -11.62 1.45 31.93
C THR A 184 -11.99 0.48 33.05
N ALA A 185 -11.16 -0.53 33.33
CA ALA A 185 -11.37 -1.42 34.47
C ALA A 185 -11.30 -0.71 35.82
N ARG A 186 -10.45 0.33 35.98
CA ARG A 186 -10.44 1.15 37.21
C ARG A 186 -11.70 1.99 37.34
N ILE A 187 -12.17 2.58 36.26
CA ILE A 187 -13.38 3.42 36.24
C ILE A 187 -14.61 2.56 36.56
N GLU A 188 -14.76 1.41 35.92
CA GLU A 188 -15.87 0.47 36.17
C GLU A 188 -15.93 0.05 37.64
N LYS A 189 -14.79 -0.29 38.26
CA LYS A 189 -14.72 -0.62 39.69
C LYS A 189 -15.12 0.52 40.62
N SER A 190 -14.95 1.77 40.17
CA SER A 190 -15.31 2.96 40.94
C SER A 190 -16.78 3.35 40.78
N VAL A 191 -17.40 3.02 39.66
CA VAL A 191 -18.75 3.50 39.29
C VAL A 191 -19.81 2.42 39.51
N ASN A 192 -19.47 1.13 39.33
CA ASN A 192 -20.43 0.03 39.39
C ASN A 192 -19.92 -1.13 40.29
N PRO A 193 -20.54 -1.38 41.46
CA PRO A 193 -20.17 -2.49 42.35
C PRO A 193 -20.36 -3.88 41.73
N ASP A 194 -21.31 -4.01 40.81
CA ASP A 194 -21.63 -5.25 40.08
C ASP A 194 -20.99 -5.26 38.69
N ALA A 195 -19.91 -4.50 38.49
CA ALA A 195 -19.28 -4.35 37.19
C ALA A 195 -18.87 -5.72 36.61
N PRO A 196 -19.07 -5.95 35.30
CA PRO A 196 -18.69 -7.21 34.66
C PRO A 196 -17.19 -7.52 34.81
N VAL A 197 -16.34 -6.51 35.06
CA VAL A 197 -14.90 -6.63 35.40
C VAL A 197 -14.61 -7.68 36.47
N TYR A 198 -15.48 -7.82 37.47
CA TYR A 198 -15.26 -8.72 38.60
C TYR A 198 -15.44 -10.20 38.25
N SER A 199 -16.12 -10.50 37.13
CA SER A 199 -16.34 -11.87 36.63
C SER A 199 -15.15 -12.43 35.85
N PHE A 200 -14.19 -11.59 35.47
CA PHE A 200 -13.11 -11.96 34.56
C PHE A 200 -11.90 -12.56 35.29
N PRO A 201 -11.36 -13.70 34.84
CA PRO A 201 -10.16 -14.30 35.42
C PRO A 201 -8.92 -13.45 35.10
N THR A 202 -8.48 -12.65 36.07
CA THR A 202 -7.37 -11.69 35.91
C THR A 202 -6.12 -12.31 35.28
N LYS A 203 -5.78 -13.56 35.66
CA LYS A 203 -4.60 -14.27 35.15
C LYS A 203 -4.64 -14.55 33.64
N SER A 204 -5.81 -14.92 33.11
CA SER A 204 -5.96 -15.21 31.69
C SER A 204 -5.84 -13.93 30.85
N HIS A 205 -6.50 -12.84 31.27
CA HIS A 205 -6.42 -11.57 30.56
C HIS A 205 -5.03 -10.94 30.62
N THR A 206 -4.31 -11.06 31.73
CA THR A 206 -2.91 -10.63 31.79
C THR A 206 -2.03 -11.47 30.86
N ALA A 207 -2.27 -12.78 30.75
CA ALA A 207 -1.55 -13.64 29.82
C ALA A 207 -1.82 -13.25 28.35
N PHE A 208 -3.09 -12.99 28.00
CA PHE A 208 -3.44 -12.51 26.66
C PHE A 208 -2.84 -11.14 26.34
N ALA A 209 -2.84 -10.21 27.29
CA ALA A 209 -2.21 -8.91 27.10
C ALA A 209 -0.69 -9.04 26.87
N LEU A 210 -0.01 -9.88 27.66
CA LEU A 210 1.41 -10.16 27.47
C LEU A 210 1.69 -10.86 26.14
N ALA A 211 0.84 -11.82 25.73
CA ALA A 211 0.95 -12.48 24.45
C ALA A 211 0.75 -11.51 23.27
N ALA A 212 -0.22 -10.59 23.36
CA ALA A 212 -0.44 -9.57 22.34
C ALA A 212 0.74 -8.58 22.24
N ILE A 213 1.32 -8.19 23.39
CA ILE A 213 2.53 -7.36 23.41
C ILE A 213 3.72 -8.11 22.81
N ALA A 214 3.93 -9.38 23.19
CA ALA A 214 5.00 -10.21 22.65
C ALA A 214 4.86 -10.40 21.13
N LEU A 215 3.64 -10.63 20.64
CA LEU A 215 3.33 -10.68 19.22
C LEU A 215 3.60 -9.32 18.56
N GLY A 216 3.22 -8.22 19.21
CA GLY A 216 3.53 -6.86 18.73
C GLY A 216 5.03 -6.61 18.59
N VAL A 217 5.83 -7.04 19.56
CA VAL A 217 7.29 -6.95 19.50
C VAL A 217 7.81 -7.80 18.34
N ALA A 218 7.36 -9.05 18.22
CA ALA A 218 7.77 -9.93 17.14
C ALA A 218 7.46 -9.33 15.75
N VAL A 219 6.25 -8.80 15.56
CA VAL A 219 5.83 -8.15 14.31
C VAL A 219 6.59 -6.85 14.07
N SER A 220 6.97 -6.10 15.10
CA SER A 220 7.76 -4.87 14.96
C SER A 220 9.18 -5.09 14.44
N VAL A 221 9.75 -6.28 14.70
CA VAL A 221 11.09 -6.66 14.25
C VAL A 221 11.08 -7.26 12.84
N ILE A 222 9.94 -7.79 12.40
CA ILE A 222 9.81 -8.37 11.06
C ILE A 222 9.84 -7.23 10.03
N PRO A 223 10.87 -7.14 9.16
CA PRO A 223 10.89 -6.16 8.09
C PRO A 223 9.79 -6.51 7.09
N ASP A 224 9.19 -5.45 6.51
CA ASP A 224 8.21 -5.60 5.45
C ASP A 224 8.80 -6.44 4.30
N ARG A 225 7.93 -7.14 3.57
CA ARG A 225 8.34 -7.99 2.45
C ARG A 225 9.16 -7.18 1.44
N GLN A 226 8.74 -5.95 1.12
CA GLN A 226 9.46 -5.09 0.17
C GLN A 226 10.88 -4.79 0.67
N THR A 227 11.02 -4.34 1.92
CA THR A 227 12.32 -4.05 2.54
C THR A 227 13.25 -5.27 2.54
N ARG A 228 12.72 -6.45 2.89
CA ARG A 228 13.50 -7.70 2.88
C ARG A 228 13.99 -8.08 1.49
N LEU A 229 13.16 -7.89 0.47
CA LEU A 229 13.55 -8.17 -0.92
C LEU A 229 14.57 -7.15 -1.43
N LEU A 230 14.46 -5.88 -1.04
CA LEU A 230 15.45 -4.85 -1.32
C LEU A 230 16.80 -5.17 -0.66
N GLU A 231 16.82 -5.47 0.64
CA GLU A 231 18.04 -5.85 1.36
C GLU A 231 18.71 -7.09 0.73
N ARG A 232 17.91 -8.06 0.27
CA ARG A 232 18.44 -9.21 -0.45
C ARG A 232 19.05 -8.81 -1.80
N ALA A 233 18.38 -7.92 -2.54
CA ALA A 233 18.83 -7.42 -3.84
C ALA A 233 20.11 -6.59 -3.75
N THR A 234 20.31 -5.84 -2.66
CA THR A 234 21.51 -5.02 -2.41
C THR A 234 22.65 -5.80 -1.77
N SER A 235 22.40 -7.01 -1.26
CA SER A 235 23.44 -7.81 -0.63
C SER A 235 24.49 -8.32 -1.63
N VAL A 236 25.76 -7.99 -1.38
CA VAL A 236 26.90 -8.39 -2.21
C VAL A 236 26.98 -9.91 -2.36
N ALA A 237 26.76 -10.66 -1.27
CA ALA A 237 26.78 -12.12 -1.28
C ALA A 237 25.73 -12.71 -2.23
N TYR A 238 24.52 -12.15 -2.27
CA TYR A 238 23.47 -12.62 -3.16
C TYR A 238 23.77 -12.29 -4.62
N GLN A 239 24.24 -11.07 -4.90
CA GLN A 239 24.62 -10.63 -6.25
C GLN A 239 25.78 -11.47 -6.82
N GLN A 240 26.77 -11.83 -6.00
CA GLN A 240 27.88 -12.72 -6.41
C GLN A 240 27.40 -14.12 -6.75
N GLN A 241 26.43 -14.66 -6.00
CA GLN A 241 25.84 -15.97 -6.29
C GLN A 241 24.90 -15.95 -7.50
N HIS A 242 24.31 -14.79 -7.82
CA HIS A 242 23.29 -14.64 -8.87
C HIS A 242 23.66 -13.51 -9.83
N PRO A 243 24.77 -13.61 -10.57
CA PRO A 243 25.26 -12.53 -11.43
C PRO A 243 24.20 -12.11 -12.46
N VAL A 244 24.17 -10.81 -12.73
CA VAL A 244 23.33 -10.22 -13.78
C VAL A 244 24.18 -10.05 -15.04
N GLU A 245 23.58 -10.32 -16.19
CA GLU A 245 24.24 -10.12 -17.49
C GLU A 245 24.52 -8.63 -17.72
N ARG A 246 25.66 -8.31 -18.32
CA ARG A 246 26.04 -6.93 -18.67
C ARG A 246 25.93 -6.73 -20.18
N ILE A 247 25.53 -5.54 -20.59
CA ILE A 247 25.62 -5.09 -21.98
C ILE A 247 26.60 -3.93 -22.07
N ASP A 248 27.51 -4.01 -23.03
CA ASP A 248 28.47 -2.95 -23.31
C ASP A 248 27.74 -1.69 -23.82
N PRO A 249 28.18 -0.47 -23.44
CA PRO A 249 27.58 0.77 -23.90
C PRO A 249 27.48 0.89 -25.43
N GLN A 250 28.48 0.43 -26.18
CA GLN A 250 28.52 0.53 -27.64
C GLN A 250 27.54 -0.45 -28.29
N ASP A 251 27.45 -1.67 -27.76
CA ASP A 251 26.44 -2.66 -28.19
C ASP A 251 25.02 -2.13 -27.96
N LEU A 252 24.78 -1.51 -26.81
CA LEU A 252 23.49 -0.90 -26.51
C LEU A 252 23.19 0.26 -27.46
N ALA A 253 24.17 1.11 -27.75
CA ALA A 253 24.04 2.25 -28.65
C ALA A 253 23.59 1.81 -30.05
N LEU A 254 24.20 0.76 -30.60
CA LEU A 254 23.84 0.18 -31.89
C LEU A 254 22.40 -0.35 -31.88
N ARG A 255 22.02 -1.12 -30.85
CA ARG A 255 20.64 -1.65 -30.75
C ARG A 255 19.58 -0.55 -30.67
N ILE A 256 19.89 0.57 -30.01
CA ILE A 256 19.01 1.74 -29.95
C ILE A 256 18.86 2.37 -31.34
N LEU A 257 19.97 2.57 -32.04
CA LEU A 257 19.98 3.15 -33.39
C LEU A 257 19.22 2.28 -34.40
N ASP A 258 19.33 0.96 -34.28
CA ASP A 258 18.63 -0.04 -35.09
C ASP A 258 17.16 -0.22 -34.70
N ARG A 259 16.71 0.41 -33.61
CA ARG A 259 15.34 0.27 -33.06
C ARG A 259 14.99 -1.19 -32.75
N ASP A 260 15.93 -1.93 -32.15
CA ASP A 260 15.75 -3.33 -31.80
C ASP A 260 14.50 -3.54 -30.92
N SER A 261 13.48 -4.19 -31.49
CA SER A 261 12.20 -4.44 -30.81
C SER A 261 12.29 -5.50 -29.71
N ASN A 262 13.39 -6.26 -29.65
CA ASN A 262 13.61 -7.35 -28.69
C ASN A 262 14.16 -6.85 -27.35
N ILE A 263 14.61 -5.60 -27.27
CA ILE A 263 15.06 -4.98 -26.02
C ILE A 263 14.01 -4.04 -25.44
N GLN A 264 14.12 -3.81 -24.14
CA GLN A 264 13.33 -2.84 -23.40
C GLN A 264 14.23 -2.16 -22.39
N LEU A 265 14.41 -0.85 -22.53
CA LEU A 265 15.23 -0.07 -21.63
C LEU A 265 14.42 0.31 -20.38
N ILE A 266 15.01 0.14 -19.20
CA ILE A 266 14.40 0.47 -17.93
C ILE A 266 15.33 1.43 -17.18
N ASP A 267 14.88 2.68 -17.06
CA ASP A 267 15.52 3.73 -16.26
C ASP A 267 15.01 3.66 -14.83
N VAL A 268 15.88 3.36 -13.87
CA VAL A 268 15.48 3.20 -12.46
C VAL A 268 15.69 4.46 -11.63
N ARG A 269 16.11 5.57 -12.26
CA ARG A 269 16.35 6.84 -11.57
C ARG A 269 15.01 7.51 -11.21
N PRO A 270 14.79 7.95 -9.96
CA PRO A 270 13.52 8.54 -9.53
C PRO A 270 13.23 9.92 -10.16
N GLU A 271 14.25 10.68 -10.56
CA GLU A 271 14.14 12.05 -11.08
C GLU A 271 14.59 12.19 -12.55
N ALA A 272 14.53 11.12 -13.35
CA ALA A 272 14.96 11.21 -14.74
C ALA A 272 14.00 12.10 -15.56
N GLU A 273 14.42 13.26 -16.03
CA GLU A 273 13.64 14.06 -16.97
C GLU A 273 13.53 13.37 -18.35
N PRO A 274 12.41 13.48 -19.09
CA PRO A 274 12.23 12.78 -20.36
C PRO A 274 13.33 13.02 -21.41
N GLY A 275 13.99 14.18 -21.37
CA GLY A 275 15.10 14.55 -22.25
C GLY A 275 16.48 14.05 -21.81
N ASP A 276 16.61 13.43 -20.64
CA ASP A 276 17.85 12.81 -20.13
C ASP A 276 17.78 11.28 -20.11
N ARG A 277 16.72 10.71 -20.68
CA ARG A 277 16.49 9.26 -20.76
C ARG A 277 17.00 8.70 -22.09
N LEU A 278 17.44 7.46 -22.08
CA LEU A 278 17.74 6.77 -23.32
C LEU A 278 16.46 6.61 -24.17
N PRO A 279 16.56 6.67 -25.51
CA PRO A 279 15.38 6.66 -26.38
C PRO A 279 14.53 5.40 -26.18
N GLY A 280 13.25 5.59 -25.88
CA GLY A 280 12.31 4.48 -25.66
C GLY A 280 12.39 3.82 -24.27
N ALA A 281 13.17 4.38 -23.33
CA ALA A 281 13.26 3.86 -21.97
C ALA A 281 11.99 4.10 -21.15
N LEU A 282 11.58 3.07 -20.42
CA LEU A 282 10.55 3.19 -19.39
C LEU A 282 11.19 3.62 -18.08
N ASN A 283 10.64 4.65 -17.45
CA ASN A 283 11.10 5.06 -16.13
C ASN A 283 10.30 4.32 -15.06
N ILE A 284 10.97 3.38 -14.40
CA ILE A 284 10.41 2.51 -13.37
C ILE A 284 11.35 2.60 -12.17
N ALA A 285 11.02 3.48 -11.23
CA ALA A 285 11.74 3.55 -9.96
C ALA A 285 11.68 2.20 -9.23
N VAL A 286 12.68 1.91 -8.40
CA VAL A 286 12.83 0.61 -7.74
C VAL A 286 11.61 0.28 -6.88
N GLU A 287 11.02 1.27 -6.22
CA GLU A 287 9.83 1.14 -5.38
C GLU A 287 8.58 0.75 -6.21
N ASP A 288 8.52 1.21 -7.45
CA ASP A 288 7.42 0.97 -8.37
C ASP A 288 7.44 -0.44 -8.98
N MET A 289 8.56 -1.17 -8.85
CA MET A 289 8.71 -2.54 -9.35
C MET A 289 7.91 -3.57 -8.55
N PHE A 290 7.55 -3.24 -7.30
CA PHE A 290 6.70 -4.09 -6.45
C PHE A 290 5.21 -3.97 -6.78
N GLY A 291 4.82 -2.92 -7.50
CA GLY A 291 3.42 -2.65 -7.83
C GLY A 291 2.98 -3.34 -9.13
N LYS A 292 1.67 -3.54 -9.27
CA LYS A 292 1.05 -4.09 -10.50
C LYS A 292 1.07 -3.11 -11.69
N GLY A 293 1.49 -1.86 -11.48
CA GLY A 293 1.44 -0.81 -12.49
C GLY A 293 2.35 -1.04 -13.70
N TRP A 294 3.42 -1.83 -13.51
CA TRP A 294 4.44 -2.16 -14.51
C TRP A 294 4.60 -3.66 -14.76
N GLU A 295 3.72 -4.49 -14.17
CA GLU A 295 3.83 -5.95 -14.23
C GLU A 295 3.80 -6.46 -15.69
N HIS A 296 2.95 -5.89 -16.53
CA HIS A 296 2.85 -6.27 -17.94
C HIS A 296 4.17 -5.98 -18.71
N GLU A 297 4.76 -4.82 -18.44
CA GLU A 297 6.00 -4.35 -19.06
C GLU A 297 7.22 -5.14 -18.55
N LEU A 298 7.27 -5.45 -17.24
CA LEU A 298 8.34 -6.23 -16.62
C LEU A 298 8.22 -7.75 -16.91
N ALA A 299 7.01 -8.27 -17.12
CA ALA A 299 6.76 -9.66 -17.49
C ALA A 299 6.91 -9.93 -19.00
N ALA A 300 7.05 -8.88 -19.83
CA ALA A 300 7.23 -9.03 -21.28
C ALA A 300 8.40 -9.96 -21.64
N THR A 301 8.35 -10.63 -22.78
CA THR A 301 9.41 -11.57 -23.22
C THR A 301 10.70 -10.87 -23.65
N LYS A 302 10.65 -9.56 -23.90
CA LYS A 302 11.78 -8.72 -24.29
C LYS A 302 12.92 -8.77 -23.27
N LYS A 303 14.15 -8.58 -23.73
CA LYS A 303 15.32 -8.42 -22.87
C LYS A 303 15.28 -7.04 -22.21
N LYS A 304 15.12 -7.02 -20.88
CA LYS A 304 15.09 -5.81 -20.08
C LYS A 304 16.51 -5.39 -19.75
N ILE A 305 16.88 -4.19 -20.15
CA ILE A 305 18.19 -3.60 -19.88
C ILE A 305 17.96 -2.49 -18.85
N PHE A 306 18.37 -2.76 -17.62
CA PHE A 306 18.29 -1.82 -16.51
C PHE A 306 19.48 -0.87 -16.56
N TYR A 307 19.24 0.41 -16.36
CA TYR A 307 20.29 1.40 -16.22
C TYR A 307 19.92 2.48 -15.20
N ALA A 308 20.96 3.06 -14.61
CA ALA A 308 20.91 4.20 -13.71
C ALA A 308 22.16 5.06 -13.96
N ASP A 309 22.41 6.08 -13.14
CA ASP A 309 23.65 6.85 -13.27
C ASP A 309 24.89 5.99 -12.98
N ASP A 310 24.79 5.12 -11.97
CA ASP A 310 25.78 4.12 -11.54
C ASP A 310 25.32 2.69 -11.91
N GLU A 311 26.26 1.83 -12.35
CA GLU A 311 26.03 0.40 -12.55
C GLU A 311 25.50 -0.28 -11.28
N LYS A 312 25.98 0.08 -10.09
CA LYS A 312 25.56 -0.54 -8.83
C LYS A 312 24.04 -0.44 -8.64
N GLN A 313 23.46 0.74 -8.83
CA GLN A 313 22.02 0.95 -8.71
C GLN A 313 21.24 0.14 -9.77
N ALA A 314 21.77 0.06 -11.00
CA ALA A 314 21.19 -0.77 -12.04
C ALA A 314 21.23 -2.28 -11.69
N VAL A 315 22.34 -2.75 -11.10
CA VAL A 315 22.51 -4.13 -10.62
C VAL A 315 21.56 -4.45 -9.48
N GLU A 316 21.37 -3.53 -8.52
CA GLU A 316 20.42 -3.69 -7.42
C GLU A 316 18.99 -3.88 -7.96
N ALA A 317 18.56 -3.00 -8.87
CA ALA A 317 17.24 -3.09 -9.49
C ALA A 317 17.06 -4.34 -10.36
N ALA A 318 18.07 -4.70 -11.15
CA ALA A 318 18.03 -5.90 -11.98
C ALA A 318 18.01 -7.19 -11.14
N THR A 319 18.76 -7.20 -10.04
CA THR A 319 18.74 -8.32 -9.06
C THR A 319 17.37 -8.42 -8.41
N LEU A 320 16.77 -7.29 -8.02
CA LEU A 320 15.40 -7.27 -7.51
C LEU A 320 14.42 -7.83 -8.54
N ALA A 321 14.51 -7.43 -9.81
CA ALA A 321 13.67 -7.97 -10.87
C ALA A 321 13.80 -9.51 -11.00
N LYS A 322 15.00 -10.07 -10.89
CA LYS A 322 15.22 -11.52 -10.87
C LYS A 322 14.57 -12.18 -9.65
N ILE A 323 14.69 -11.58 -8.46
CA ILE A 323 14.05 -12.06 -7.22
C ILE A 323 12.52 -12.07 -7.35
N LEU A 324 11.96 -11.04 -8.00
CA LEU A 324 10.52 -10.95 -8.29
C LEU A 324 10.05 -11.95 -9.36
N GLY A 325 10.97 -12.69 -9.99
CA GLY A 325 10.67 -13.75 -10.95
C GLY A 325 10.69 -13.31 -12.41
N TYR A 326 11.05 -12.06 -12.70
CA TYR A 326 11.20 -11.59 -14.08
C TYR A 326 12.44 -12.21 -14.74
N ARG A 327 12.37 -12.39 -16.06
CA ARG A 327 13.39 -13.05 -16.88
C ARG A 327 13.93 -12.14 -17.98
N ASN A 328 15.01 -12.58 -18.62
CA ASN A 328 15.72 -11.86 -19.69
C ASN A 328 16.20 -10.47 -19.23
N ILE A 329 17.07 -10.45 -18.22
CA ILE A 329 17.50 -9.23 -17.53
C ILE A 329 18.99 -9.02 -17.75
N ALA A 330 19.35 -7.81 -18.14
CA ALA A 330 20.72 -7.33 -18.22
C ALA A 330 20.84 -5.91 -17.61
N VAL A 331 22.06 -5.48 -17.34
CA VAL A 331 22.39 -4.12 -16.89
C VAL A 331 23.33 -3.44 -17.86
N LEU A 332 23.22 -2.12 -17.98
CA LEU A 332 24.19 -1.30 -18.70
C LEU A 332 25.51 -1.25 -17.90
N GLU A 333 26.57 -1.78 -18.51
CA GLU A 333 27.90 -1.81 -17.90
C GLU A 333 28.44 -0.39 -17.71
N GLY A 334 28.93 -0.08 -16.51
CA GLY A 334 29.39 1.24 -16.10
C GLY A 334 28.30 2.32 -15.97
N GLY A 335 27.03 1.95 -16.12
CA GLY A 335 25.89 2.86 -15.97
C GLY A 335 25.80 3.92 -17.08
N LEU A 336 24.89 4.88 -16.88
CA LEU A 336 24.66 5.96 -17.83
C LEU A 336 25.86 6.91 -17.90
N GLY A 337 26.64 7.04 -16.82
CA GLY A 337 27.88 7.81 -16.81
C GLY A 337 28.88 7.33 -17.86
N ARG A 338 29.19 6.03 -17.87
CA ARG A 338 30.07 5.42 -18.88
C ARG A 338 29.49 5.53 -20.29
N PHE A 339 28.19 5.31 -20.45
CA PHE A 339 27.52 5.46 -21.74
C PHE A 339 27.65 6.89 -22.30
N LYS A 340 27.43 7.92 -21.47
CA LYS A 340 27.60 9.32 -21.89
C LYS A 340 29.05 9.59 -22.32
N ALA A 341 30.03 9.18 -21.51
CA ALA A 341 31.44 9.40 -21.80
C ALA A 341 31.92 8.67 -23.06
N GLU A 342 31.57 7.40 -23.24
CA GLU A 342 32.11 6.56 -24.33
C GLU A 342 31.31 6.66 -25.63
N VAL A 343 29.99 6.85 -25.54
CA VAL A 343 29.09 6.82 -26.70
C VAL A 343 28.66 8.22 -27.13
N LEU A 344 28.34 9.12 -26.20
CA LEU A 344 27.83 10.45 -26.57
C LEU A 344 28.96 11.47 -26.73
N GLU A 345 29.96 11.46 -25.87
CA GLU A 345 31.09 12.39 -25.96
C GLU A 345 32.14 11.94 -26.98
N VAL A 346 32.34 10.63 -27.13
CA VAL A 346 33.32 9.99 -28.03
C VAL A 346 34.73 10.59 -27.83
N PRO A 347 35.53 10.03 -26.90
CA PRO A 347 36.83 10.61 -26.57
C PRO A 347 37.76 10.62 -27.78
N ALA A 348 38.56 11.68 -27.90
CA ALA A 348 39.55 11.81 -28.95
C ALA A 348 40.59 10.68 -28.84
N PRO A 349 41.06 10.13 -29.97
CA PRO A 349 42.10 9.11 -29.98
C PRO A 349 43.40 9.65 -29.38
N ASP A 350 44.09 8.83 -28.61
CA ASP A 350 45.38 9.14 -27.96
C ASP A 350 46.59 8.83 -28.86
N HIS A 351 46.34 8.30 -30.06
CA HIS A 351 47.35 7.96 -31.06
C HIS A 351 46.83 8.21 -32.49
N PRO A 352 47.71 8.33 -33.49
CA PRO A 352 47.30 8.41 -34.89
C PRO A 352 46.54 7.15 -35.31
N LEU A 353 45.34 7.32 -35.84
CA LEU A 353 44.48 6.22 -36.27
C LEU A 353 44.92 5.65 -37.63
N SER A 354 44.84 4.33 -37.76
CA SER A 354 44.84 3.67 -39.06
C SER A 354 43.57 4.01 -39.87
N PHE A 355 43.55 3.69 -41.16
CA PHE A 355 42.37 3.92 -42.00
C PHE A 355 41.10 3.24 -41.46
N GLU A 356 41.22 2.01 -40.95
CA GLU A 356 40.10 1.26 -40.39
C GLU A 356 39.61 1.88 -39.07
N GLU A 357 40.53 2.27 -38.18
CA GLU A 357 40.19 2.92 -36.92
C GLU A 357 39.57 4.29 -37.14
N GLN A 358 40.02 5.03 -38.15
CA GLN A 358 39.42 6.31 -38.53
C GLN A 358 37.96 6.11 -38.97
N ALA A 359 37.68 5.09 -39.79
CA ALA A 359 36.31 4.80 -40.23
C ALA A 359 35.39 4.43 -39.04
N VAL A 360 35.90 3.65 -38.08
CA VAL A 360 35.16 3.32 -36.84
C VAL A 360 34.92 4.59 -36.00
N TYR A 361 35.92 5.45 -35.86
CA TYR A 361 35.81 6.70 -35.12
C TYR A 361 34.78 7.65 -35.74
N ASP A 362 34.81 7.84 -37.06
CA ASP A 362 33.86 8.67 -37.79
C ASP A 362 32.42 8.11 -37.66
N PHE A 363 32.27 6.79 -37.73
CA PHE A 363 30.99 6.12 -37.48
C PHE A 363 30.47 6.38 -36.06
N ARG A 364 31.36 6.33 -35.05
CA ARG A 364 30.99 6.62 -33.65
C ARG A 364 30.55 8.08 -33.47
N LEU A 365 31.23 9.04 -34.09
CA LEU A 365 30.84 10.45 -34.06
C LEU A 365 29.44 10.65 -34.67
N ALA A 366 29.19 10.11 -35.86
CA ALA A 366 27.89 10.20 -36.51
C ALA A 366 26.77 9.53 -35.68
N SER A 367 27.08 8.38 -35.08
CA SER A 367 26.17 7.65 -34.19
C SER A 367 25.84 8.45 -32.94
N ALA A 368 26.84 9.10 -32.33
CA ALA A 368 26.68 9.94 -31.15
C ALA A 368 25.77 11.14 -31.42
N GLU A 369 25.95 11.84 -32.54
CA GLU A 369 25.07 12.95 -32.95
C GLU A 369 23.63 12.49 -33.15
N ARG A 370 23.44 11.36 -33.82
CA ARG A 370 22.11 10.78 -34.04
C ARG A 370 21.44 10.37 -32.73
N LEU A 371 22.18 9.78 -31.80
CA LEU A 371 21.68 9.41 -30.47
C LEU A 371 21.32 10.65 -29.64
N LYS A 372 22.17 11.69 -29.61
CA LYS A 372 21.86 12.96 -28.94
C LYS A 372 20.55 13.55 -29.45
N LYS A 373 20.33 13.54 -30.76
CA LYS A 373 19.08 13.98 -31.37
C LYS A 373 17.89 13.12 -30.94
N LEU A 374 18.03 11.80 -30.95
CA LEU A 374 16.98 10.88 -30.49
C LEU A 374 16.65 11.03 -29.01
N ILE A 375 17.65 11.30 -28.15
CA ILE A 375 17.45 11.55 -26.72
C ILE A 375 16.66 12.85 -26.53
N ALA A 376 17.04 13.92 -27.24
CA ALA A 376 16.33 15.20 -27.20
C ALA A 376 14.88 15.09 -27.73
N GLU A 377 14.64 14.29 -28.77
CA GLU A 377 13.30 14.07 -29.36
C GLU A 377 12.45 13.05 -28.59
N GLY A 378 13.09 12.10 -27.91
CA GLY A 378 12.50 10.89 -27.34
C GLY A 378 11.63 11.10 -26.10
N GLY A 379 11.62 12.30 -25.52
CA GLY A 379 10.84 12.63 -24.33
C GLY A 379 9.32 12.45 -24.44
N ASN A 380 8.77 12.26 -25.66
CA ASN A 380 7.33 12.36 -25.92
C ASN A 380 6.54 11.04 -26.08
N LYS A 381 7.17 9.86 -26.08
CA LYS A 381 6.43 8.58 -26.26
C LYS A 381 6.84 7.50 -25.25
N THR A 382 6.70 7.79 -23.96
CA THR A 382 6.84 6.79 -22.90
C THR A 382 5.51 6.14 -22.56
N ALA A 383 5.51 4.82 -22.35
CA ALA A 383 4.35 4.13 -21.78
C ALA A 383 4.06 4.73 -20.41
N LYS A 384 2.78 5.03 -20.14
CA LYS A 384 2.36 5.56 -18.84
C LYS A 384 2.09 4.41 -17.88
N LYS A 385 2.56 4.54 -16.64
CA LYS A 385 2.25 3.62 -15.53
C LYS A 385 0.74 3.34 -15.51
N ARG A 386 0.35 2.06 -15.56
CA ARG A 386 -1.06 1.70 -15.50
C ARG A 386 -1.59 2.05 -14.11
N LYS A 387 -2.70 2.78 -14.05
CA LYS A 387 -3.38 3.05 -12.78
C LYS A 387 -3.94 1.73 -12.25
N VAL A 388 -3.36 1.22 -11.17
CA VAL A 388 -3.94 0.09 -10.43
C VAL A 388 -5.27 0.58 -9.86
N LYS A 389 -6.38 -0.04 -10.27
CA LYS A 389 -7.68 0.27 -9.66
C LYS A 389 -7.64 -0.22 -8.22
N LYS A 390 -7.69 0.71 -7.27
CA LYS A 390 -7.91 0.35 -5.87
C LYS A 390 -9.25 -0.35 -5.74
N VAL A 391 -9.28 -1.40 -4.93
CA VAL A 391 -10.54 -2.07 -4.63
C VAL A 391 -11.29 -1.21 -3.63
N GLN A 392 -12.30 -0.47 -4.10
CA GLN A 392 -13.27 0.14 -3.22
C GLN A 392 -14.10 -0.95 -2.54
N GLY A 393 -14.02 -1.00 -1.21
CA GLY A 393 -14.98 -1.70 -0.37
C GLY A 393 -16.08 -0.73 0.05
N GLY A 394 -17.34 -1.07 -0.24
CA GLY A 394 -18.52 -0.27 0.11
C GLY A 394 -19.15 0.45 -1.07
N CYS A 395 -20.47 0.68 -0.97
CA CYS A 395 -21.29 1.39 -1.94
C CYS A 395 -20.81 2.84 -2.14
N GLY A 396 -19.79 3.01 -2.98
CA GLY A 396 -19.46 4.30 -3.58
C GLY A 396 -20.27 4.44 -4.87
N LEU A 397 -21.27 5.32 -4.82
CA LEU A 397 -21.80 5.99 -6.01
C LEU A 397 -20.68 6.80 -6.69
#